data_AF-A0A7W7RJ13-F1
#
_entry.id   AF-A0A7W7RJ13-F1
#
_cell.length_a   1.000
_cell.length_b   1.000
_cell.length_c   1.000
_cell.angle_alpha   90.00
_cell.angle_beta   90.00
_cell.angle_gamma   90.00
#
_symmetry.space_group_name_H-M   'P 1'
#
loop_
_entity.id
_entity.type
_entity.pdbx_description
1 polymer ?
#
loop_
_entity_poly.entity_id
_entity_poly.type
_entity_poly.pdbx_seq_one_letter_code
_entity_poly.pdbx_strand_id
1 'polypeptide(L)'
;MQAAGTTPRELIREERLVLARDRLTIQAYRGTPIFELAHRTGFGSASAFSTAFRQRFGVTPRELRRAHCAETDAGDLTRCLGARPPPRR
;
A
#
# COMPACT_ATOMS: atom_id res chain seq x y z
N MET A 1 13.36 25.77 -16.98
CA MET A 1 13.38 24.86 -15.81
C MET A 1 12.04 24.17 -15.75
N GLN A 2 11.94 22.89 -16.15
CA GLN A 2 10.65 22.19 -16.24
C GLN A 2 10.38 21.44 -14.93
N ALA A 3 9.59 22.04 -14.05
CA ALA A 3 9.08 21.39 -12.84
C ALA A 3 7.66 20.86 -13.11
N ALA A 4 7.56 19.74 -13.83
CA ALA A 4 6.34 18.92 -13.89
C ALA A 4 6.68 17.56 -13.26
N GLY A 5 6.92 17.58 -11.95
CA GLY A 5 7.48 16.47 -11.17
C GLY A 5 6.58 15.26 -11.01
N THR A 6 5.34 15.27 -11.49
CA THR A 6 4.47 14.08 -11.56
C THR A 6 4.46 13.57 -12.99
N THR A 7 5.52 12.83 -13.36
CA THR A 7 5.52 12.14 -14.64
C THR A 7 4.30 11.22 -14.73
N PRO A 8 3.71 10.98 -15.91
CA PRO A 8 2.53 10.12 -16.07
C PRO A 8 2.67 8.73 -15.43
N ARG A 9 3.91 8.24 -15.35
CA ARG A 9 4.28 7.00 -14.66
C ARG A 9 3.99 7.03 -13.16
N GLU A 10 4.23 8.17 -12.50
CA GLU A 10 3.97 8.38 -11.08
C GLU A 10 2.45 8.37 -10.82
N LEU A 11 1.67 9.08 -11.64
CA LEU A 11 0.20 9.10 -11.56
C LEU A 11 -0.40 7.70 -11.74
N ILE A 12 0.06 6.95 -12.76
CA ILE A 12 -0.36 5.56 -12.99
C ILE A 12 0.00 4.68 -11.79
N ARG A 13 1.18 4.90 -11.20
CA ARG A 13 1.63 4.16 -10.01
C ARG A 13 0.75 4.46 -8.81
N GLU A 14 0.36 5.71 -8.61
CA GLU A 14 -0.55 6.11 -7.52
C GLU A 14 -1.93 5.50 -7.66
N GLU A 15 -2.53 5.55 -8.85
CA GLU A 15 -3.80 4.88 -9.17
C GLU A 15 -3.73 3.37 -8.83
N ARG A 16 -2.66 2.70 -9.27
CA ARG A 16 -2.43 1.28 -8.95
C ARG A 16 -2.33 1.02 -7.45
N LEU A 17 -1.72 1.92 -6.69
CA LEU A 17 -1.62 1.81 -5.24
C LEU A 17 -2.98 1.99 -4.56
N VAL A 18 -3.83 2.90 -5.04
CA VAL A 18 -5.19 3.09 -4.55
C VAL A 18 -6.04 1.84 -4.79
N LEU A 19 -5.97 1.26 -5.99
CA LEU A 19 -6.63 -0.02 -6.31
C LEU A 19 -6.13 -1.16 -5.44
N ALA A 20 -4.82 -1.22 -5.16
CA ALA A 20 -4.26 -2.23 -4.28
C ALA A 20 -4.78 -2.10 -2.84
N ARG A 21 -4.88 -0.86 -2.34
CA ARG A 21 -5.43 -0.57 -1.02
C ARG A 21 -6.87 -1.05 -0.92
N ASP A 22 -7.72 -0.69 -1.88
CA ASP A 22 -9.12 -1.11 -1.92
C ASP A 22 -9.26 -2.65 -1.89
N ARG A 23 -8.46 -3.34 -2.70
CA ARG A 23 -8.46 -4.82 -2.66
C ARG A 23 -7.97 -5.38 -1.31
N LEU A 24 -7.06 -4.71 -0.62
CA LEU A 24 -6.58 -5.15 0.70
C LEU A 24 -7.62 -4.96 1.82
N THR A 25 -8.62 -4.09 1.64
CA THR A 25 -9.71 -3.87 2.61
C THR A 25 -10.90 -4.79 2.36
N ILE A 26 -11.10 -5.24 1.12
CA ILE A 26 -12.18 -6.15 0.74
C ILE A 26 -11.94 -7.58 1.28
N GLN A 27 -12.93 -8.15 1.98
CA GLN A 27 -12.80 -9.48 2.61
C GLN A 27 -12.48 -10.60 1.62
N ALA A 28 -13.01 -10.50 0.39
CA ALA A 28 -12.83 -11.51 -0.66
C ALA A 28 -11.35 -11.75 -1.03
N TYR A 29 -10.49 -10.75 -0.80
CA TYR A 29 -9.06 -10.82 -1.09
C TYR A 29 -8.20 -11.12 0.16
N ARG A 30 -8.80 -11.42 1.33
CA ARG A 30 -8.03 -11.78 2.54
C ARG A 30 -7.18 -13.04 2.35
N GLY A 31 -7.67 -14.00 1.58
CA GLY A 31 -6.92 -15.21 1.23
C GLY A 31 -5.83 -14.95 0.19
N THR A 32 -5.90 -13.84 -0.54
CA THR A 32 -4.95 -13.52 -1.61
C THR A 32 -3.62 -13.05 -1.00
N PRO A 33 -2.49 -13.63 -1.43
CA PRO A 33 -1.19 -13.21 -0.95
C PRO A 33 -0.80 -11.84 -1.50
N ILE A 34 -0.05 -11.06 -0.71
CA ILE A 34 0.31 -9.67 -1.04
C ILE A 34 1.11 -9.58 -2.36
N PHE A 35 1.94 -10.59 -2.67
CA PHE A 35 2.69 -10.61 -3.92
C PHE A 35 1.77 -10.72 -5.14
N GLU A 36 0.70 -11.51 -5.04
CA GLU A 36 -0.28 -11.66 -6.11
C GLU A 36 -1.10 -10.37 -6.28
N LEU A 37 -1.49 -9.72 -5.18
CA LEU A 37 -2.10 -8.38 -5.22
C LEU A 37 -1.20 -7.34 -5.89
N ALA A 38 0.10 -7.38 -5.63
CA ALA A 38 1.09 -6.52 -6.29
C ALA A 38 1.12 -6.80 -7.80
N HIS A 39 1.18 -8.06 -8.23
CA HIS A 39 1.16 -8.41 -9.65
C HIS A 39 -0.15 -8.02 -10.33
N ARG A 40 -1.30 -8.28 -9.70
CA ARG A 40 -2.63 -7.92 -10.22
C ARG A 40 -2.89 -6.41 -10.30
N THR A 41 -2.05 -5.60 -9.65
CA THR A 41 -2.09 -4.13 -9.74
C THR A 41 -0.98 -3.58 -10.62
N GLY A 42 -0.17 -4.44 -11.25
CA GLY A 42 0.85 -4.03 -12.22
C GLY A 42 2.21 -3.69 -11.60
N PHE A 43 2.54 -4.23 -10.43
CA PHE A 43 3.89 -4.20 -9.86
C PHE A 43 4.67 -5.45 -10.27
N GLY A 44 5.94 -5.25 -10.64
CA GLY A 44 6.85 -6.35 -10.98
C GLY A 44 7.32 -7.18 -9.79
N SER A 45 7.19 -6.67 -8.56
CA SER A 45 7.56 -7.41 -7.34
C SER A 45 6.83 -6.90 -6.09
N ALA A 46 6.66 -7.80 -5.13
CA ALA A 46 6.09 -7.49 -3.81
C ALA A 46 6.91 -6.46 -3.02
N SER A 47 8.24 -6.48 -3.15
CA SER A 47 9.14 -5.54 -2.46
C SER A 47 9.02 -4.11 -3.00
N ALA A 48 8.97 -3.96 -4.33
CA ALA A 48 8.77 -2.66 -4.97
C ALA A 48 7.38 -2.09 -4.64
N PHE A 49 6.36 -2.96 -4.63
CA PHE A 49 5.01 -2.62 -4.20
C PHE A 49 4.99 -2.16 -2.73
N SER A 50 5.51 -2.96 -1.80
CA SER A 50 5.49 -2.65 -0.37
C SER A 50 6.21 -1.34 -0.05
N THR A 51 7.31 -1.06 -0.75
CA THR A 51 8.05 0.20 -0.62
C THR A 51 7.22 1.38 -1.12
N ALA A 52 6.63 1.27 -2.31
CA ALA A 52 5.81 2.34 -2.88
C ALA A 52 4.53 2.58 -2.06
N PHE A 53 3.89 1.51 -1.61
CA PHE A 53 2.69 1.54 -0.79
C PHE A 53 2.95 2.25 0.54
N ARG A 54 4.05 1.90 1.22
CA ARG A 54 4.46 2.56 2.46
C ARG A 54 4.84 4.02 2.24
N GLN A 55 5.52 4.35 1.13
CA GLN A 55 5.82 5.74 0.80
C GLN A 55 4.56 6.59 0.60
N ARG A 56 3.50 6.01 0.01
CA ARG A 56 2.26 6.73 -0.30
C ARG A 56 1.24 6.79 0.84
N PHE A 57 1.13 5.73 1.64
CA PHE A 57 0.11 5.57 2.67
C PHE A 57 0.66 5.54 4.09
N GLY A 58 1.99 5.53 4.27
CA GLY A 58 2.63 5.49 5.59
C GLY A 58 2.61 4.11 6.28
N VAL A 59 1.77 3.19 5.84
CA VAL A 59 1.64 1.82 6.38
C VAL A 59 2.04 0.76 5.36
N THR A 60 2.41 -0.43 5.81
CA THR A 60 2.63 -1.56 4.89
C THR A 60 1.30 -2.24 4.49
N PRO A 61 1.22 -2.87 3.31
CA PRO A 61 0.02 -3.60 2.89
C PRO A 61 -0.38 -4.73 3.85
N ARG A 62 0.61 -5.33 4.54
CA ARG A 62 0.36 -6.36 5.56
C ARG A 62 -0.27 -5.78 6.82
N GLU A 63 0.17 -4.60 7.27
CA GLU A 63 -0.42 -3.90 8.41
C GLU A 63 -1.86 -3.48 8.13
N LEU A 64 -2.12 -2.89 6.95
CA LEU A 64 -3.47 -2.54 6.53
C LEU A 64 -4.40 -3.77 6.53
N ARG A 65 -3.93 -4.89 5.98
CA ARG A 65 -4.70 -6.15 5.97
C ARG A 65 -4.97 -6.69 7.37
N ARG A 66 -4.02 -6.49 8.30
CA ARG A 66 -4.17 -6.91 9.71
C ARG A 66 -5.17 -6.03 10.45
N ALA A 67 -5.12 -4.71 10.25
CA ALA A 67 -6.06 -3.75 10.84
C ALA A 67 -7.50 -4.11 10.45
N HIS A 68 -7.77 -4.27 9.15
CA HIS A 68 -9.11 -4.66 8.69
C HIS A 68 -9.49 -6.10 9.03
N CYS A 69 -8.56 -6.93 9.49
CA CYS A 69 -8.88 -8.26 10.05
C CYS A 69 -9.25 -8.19 11.54
N ALA A 70 -8.73 -7.20 12.26
CA ALA A 70 -8.95 -7.00 13.70
C ALA A 70 -10.15 -6.09 14.00
N GLU A 71 -10.54 -5.18 13.10
CA GLU A 71 -11.58 -4.18 13.32
C GLU A 71 -13.03 -4.71 13.32
N THR A 72 -13.25 -6.02 13.34
CA THR A 72 -14.60 -6.57 13.61
C THR A 72 -14.89 -6.72 15.10
N ASP A 73 -13.94 -6.43 15.99
CA ASP A 73 -14.20 -6.31 17.43
C ASP A 73 -13.36 -5.19 18.07
N ALA A 74 -14.06 -4.26 18.72
CA ALA A 74 -13.63 -3.33 19.77
C ALA A 74 -12.44 -2.37 19.51
N GLY A 75 -12.72 -1.08 19.73
CA GLY A 75 -11.81 0.03 19.50
C GLY A 75 -10.55 0.04 20.38
N ASP A 76 -9.43 0.41 19.77
CA ASP A 76 -8.30 1.05 20.43
C ASP A 76 -7.48 1.79 19.35
N LEU A 77 -7.71 3.10 19.23
CA LEU A 77 -7.16 3.98 18.18
C LEU A 77 -5.71 4.42 18.43
N THR A 78 -4.94 3.68 19.22
CA THR A 78 -3.61 4.11 19.63
C THR A 78 -2.60 3.00 19.46
N ARG A 79 -1.71 3.13 18.46
CA ARG A 79 -0.25 2.86 18.51
C ARG A 79 0.28 2.44 17.14
N CYS A 80 1.45 2.98 16.79
CA CYS A 80 2.32 2.61 15.66
C CYS A 80 2.23 3.45 14.37
N LEU A 81 2.15 4.78 14.46
CA LEU A 81 2.67 5.66 13.40
C LEU A 81 4.21 5.71 13.43
N GLY A 82 4.84 4.57 13.15
CA GLY A 82 6.29 4.42 12.99
C GLY A 82 6.70 4.53 11.52
N ALA A 83 6.39 5.65 10.89
CA ALA A 83 6.75 5.90 9.49
C ALA A 83 8.28 5.96 9.34
N ARG A 84 8.90 4.86 8.92
CA ARG A 84 10.29 4.87 8.45
C ARG A 84 10.32 5.57 7.08
N PRO A 85 10.99 6.72 6.89
CA PRO A 85 11.10 7.34 5.57
C PRO A 85 11.98 6.48 4.64
N PRO A 86 11.78 6.52 3.31
CA PRO A 86 12.65 5.81 2.38
C PRO A 86 14.06 6.45 2.36
N PRO A 87 15.16 5.67 2.26
CA PRO A 87 16.46 6.26 1.95
C PRO A 87 16.42 6.82 0.53
N ARG A 88 16.77 8.10 0.37
CA ARG A 88 16.99 8.72 -0.94
C ARG A 88 18.39 8.31 -1.41
N ARG A 89 18.49 7.61 -2.55
CA ARG A 89 19.67 7.64 -3.41
C ARG A 89 19.28 7.40 -4.85
#